data_AF-A0AAW2D0C2-F1
#
_entry.id   AF-A0AAW2D0C2-F1
#
_cell.length_a   1.000
_cell.length_b   1.000
_cell.length_c   1.000
_cell.angle_alpha   90.00
_cell.angle_beta   90.00
_cell.angle_gamma   90.00
#
_symmetry.space_group_name_H-M   'P 1'
#
loop_
_entity.id
_entity.type
_entity.pdbx_description
1 polymer ?
#
loop_
_entity_poly.entity_id
_entity_poly.type
_entity_poly.pdbx_seq_one_letter_code
_entity_poly.pdbx_strand_id
1 'polypeptide(L)'
;MSLKEKASVPVEAITADPENAWAISAYGGVSILIEACRSGSTAMQAHAVGAIRNIANVEEIKNSLAEEGVVTVLIQVLISGTSSAQEKAAHCIAILASSLVVDCVIDRFVVAF
;
A
#
# COMPACT_ATOMS: atom_id res chain seq x y z
N MET A 1 8.34 2.03 -21.74
CA MET A 1 8.71 2.33 -20.35
C MET A 1 8.50 3.81 -20.08
N SER A 2 7.42 4.15 -19.39
CA SER A 2 7.08 5.53 -19.03
C SER A 2 7.93 6.00 -17.84
N LEU A 3 8.18 7.30 -17.70
CA LEU A 3 9.01 7.86 -16.60
C LEU A 3 8.56 7.38 -15.22
N LYS A 4 7.24 7.25 -15.03
CA LYS A 4 6.61 6.75 -13.80
C LYS A 4 7.00 5.29 -13.46
N GLU A 5 7.21 4.43 -14.46
CA GLU A 5 7.63 3.02 -14.24
C GLU A 5 9.09 2.92 -13.82
N LYS A 6 9.94 3.84 -14.29
CA LYS A 6 11.33 3.91 -13.82
C LYS A 6 11.44 4.42 -12.39
N ALA A 7 10.48 5.23 -11.95
CA ALA A 7 10.45 5.78 -10.60
C ALA A 7 9.92 4.78 -9.56
N SER A 8 9.12 3.78 -9.96
CA SER A 8 8.51 2.86 -8.98
C SER A 8 9.53 1.95 -8.28
N VAL A 9 10.58 1.51 -8.98
CA VAL A 9 11.67 0.69 -8.41
C VAL A 9 12.44 1.44 -7.32
N PRO A 10 13.00 2.65 -7.56
CA PRO A 10 13.66 3.40 -6.51
C PRO A 10 12.70 3.83 -5.40
N VAL A 11 11.42 4.10 -5.69
CA VAL A 11 10.43 4.42 -4.65
C VAL A 11 10.21 3.25 -3.67
N GLU A 12 10.16 2.01 -4.17
CA GLU A 12 10.14 0.81 -3.29
C GLU A 12 11.44 0.66 -2.50
N ALA A 13 12.58 0.98 -3.10
CA ALA A 13 13.88 0.88 -2.43
C ALA A 13 14.06 1.94 -1.32
N ILE A 14 13.69 3.21 -1.57
CA ILE A 14 13.84 4.26 -0.56
C ILE A 14 12.88 4.06 0.62
N THR A 15 11.71 3.47 0.39
CA THR A 15 10.74 3.17 1.45
C THR A 15 11.15 1.97 2.30
N ALA A 16 12.22 1.24 1.94
CA ALA A 16 12.78 0.20 2.80
C ALA A 16 13.34 0.77 4.12
N ASP A 17 13.79 2.02 4.11
CA ASP A 17 14.14 2.75 5.32
C ASP A 17 12.88 3.30 6.00
N PRO A 18 12.63 2.99 7.27
CA PRO A 18 11.42 3.41 7.98
C PRO A 18 11.32 4.93 8.13
N GLU A 19 12.44 5.66 8.24
CA GLU A 19 12.47 7.13 8.29
C GLU A 19 12.02 7.75 6.96
N ASN A 20 12.47 7.20 5.84
CA ASN A 20 12.06 7.64 4.51
C ASN A 20 10.59 7.29 4.24
N ALA A 21 10.16 6.10 4.66
CA ALA A 21 8.77 5.67 4.59
C ALA A 21 7.85 6.61 5.38
N TRP A 22 8.27 7.01 6.57
CA TRP A 22 7.60 8.02 7.39
C TRP A 22 7.56 9.39 6.72
N ALA A 23 8.69 9.88 6.20
CA ALA A 23 8.73 11.15 5.50
C ALA A 23 7.77 11.16 4.30
N ILE A 24 7.79 10.12 3.47
CA ILE A 24 6.90 10.01 2.31
C ILE A 24 5.44 10.05 2.73
N SER A 25 5.07 9.37 3.82
CA SER A 25 3.71 9.45 4.34
C SER A 25 3.36 10.83 4.89
N ALA A 26 4.25 11.45 5.66
CA ALA A 26 4.03 12.75 6.27
C ALA A 26 3.85 13.87 5.22
N TYR A 27 4.48 13.72 4.05
CA TYR A 27 4.35 14.67 2.93
C TYR A 27 3.24 14.32 1.92
N GLY A 28 2.33 13.39 2.24
CA GLY A 28 1.20 13.03 1.36
C GLY A 28 1.57 12.14 0.17
N GLY A 29 2.70 11.44 0.24
CA GLY A 29 3.11 10.47 -0.78
C GLY A 29 2.22 9.23 -0.86
N VAL A 30 1.43 8.95 0.19
CA VAL A 30 0.47 7.83 0.23
C VAL A 30 -0.57 7.96 -0.87
N SER A 31 -1.19 9.12 -1.04
CA SER A 31 -2.21 9.33 -2.08
C SER A 31 -1.63 9.13 -3.48
N ILE A 32 -0.38 9.56 -3.70
CA ILE A 32 0.34 9.37 -4.97
C ILE A 32 0.59 7.88 -5.24
N LEU A 33 0.99 7.13 -4.21
CA LEU A 33 1.20 5.69 -4.30
C LEU A 33 -0.11 4.93 -4.56
N ILE A 34 -1.20 5.33 -3.91
CA ILE A 34 -2.54 4.79 -4.17
C ILE A 34 -2.94 5.02 -5.63
N GLU A 35 -2.73 6.22 -6.15
CA GLU A 35 -3.06 6.55 -7.53
C GLU A 35 -2.16 5.81 -8.52
N ALA A 36 -0.89 5.60 -8.18
CA ALA A 36 0.02 4.75 -8.95
C ALA A 36 -0.43 3.27 -8.94
N CYS A 37 -0.97 2.77 -7.83
CA CYS A 37 -1.59 1.44 -7.77
C CYS A 37 -2.87 1.34 -8.60
N ARG A 38 -3.64 2.43 -8.76
CA ARG A 38 -4.90 2.40 -9.53
C ARG A 38 -4.68 2.60 -11.03
N SER A 39 -3.77 3.48 -11.41
CA SER A 39 -3.58 3.94 -12.80
C SER A 39 -2.29 3.46 -13.46
N GLY A 40 -1.41 2.82 -12.68
CA GLY A 40 -0.12 2.33 -13.15
C GLY A 40 -0.20 1.04 -13.97
N SER A 41 0.88 0.73 -14.68
CA SER A 41 1.06 -0.59 -15.30
C SER A 41 1.20 -1.68 -14.24
N THR A 42 1.03 -2.94 -14.62
CA THR A 42 1.18 -4.10 -13.71
C THR A 42 2.54 -4.13 -12.99
N ALA A 43 3.61 -3.70 -13.66
CA ALA A 43 4.93 -3.58 -13.04
C ALA A 43 4.96 -2.43 -12.01
N MET A 44 4.43 -1.27 -12.36
CA MET A 44 4.34 -0.13 -11.43
C MET A 44 3.47 -0.45 -10.21
N GLN A 45 2.34 -1.13 -10.41
CA GLN A 45 1.47 -1.62 -9.34
C GLN A 45 2.24 -2.47 -8.34
N ALA A 46 3.02 -3.45 -8.81
CA ALA A 46 3.77 -4.33 -7.90
C ALA A 46 4.76 -3.55 -7.02
N HIS A 47 5.48 -2.61 -7.62
CA HIS A 47 6.44 -1.77 -6.90
C HIS A 47 5.77 -0.74 -5.97
N ALA A 48 4.67 -0.13 -6.40
CA ALA A 48 3.90 0.81 -5.58
C ALA A 48 3.28 0.11 -4.36
N VAL A 49 2.76 -1.11 -4.54
CA VAL A 49 2.28 -1.96 -3.43
C VAL A 49 3.43 -2.33 -2.49
N GLY A 50 4.62 -2.62 -3.02
CA GLY A 50 5.82 -2.86 -2.22
C GLY A 50 6.20 -1.64 -1.37
N ALA A 51 6.16 -0.44 -1.94
CA ALA A 51 6.39 0.80 -1.21
C ALA A 51 5.34 1.01 -0.12
N ILE A 52 4.05 0.82 -0.43
CA ILE A 52 2.96 0.91 0.55
C ILE A 52 3.15 -0.13 1.66
N ARG A 53 3.57 -1.35 1.35
CA ARG A 53 3.87 -2.39 2.34
C ARG A 53 4.96 -1.94 3.31
N ASN A 54 6.03 -1.34 2.81
CA ASN A 54 7.12 -0.87 3.66
C ASN A 54 6.66 0.29 4.56
N ILE A 55 5.87 1.23 4.01
CA ILE A 55 5.24 2.31 4.78
C ILE A 55 4.28 1.76 5.83
N ALA A 56 3.49 0.74 5.47
CA ALA A 56 2.59 0.05 6.38
C ALA A 56 3.32 -0.70 7.49
N ASN A 57 4.64 -0.89 7.42
CA ASN A 57 5.40 -1.49 8.52
C ASN A 57 5.60 -0.51 9.69
N VAL A 58 5.44 0.80 9.45
CA VAL A 58 5.55 1.85 10.48
C VAL A 58 4.18 2.06 11.13
N GLU A 59 4.05 1.70 12.42
CA GLU A 59 2.76 1.68 13.12
C GLU A 59 2.01 3.01 13.11
N GLU A 60 2.70 4.13 13.30
CA GLU A 60 2.11 5.47 13.28
C GLU A 60 1.39 5.80 11.97
N ILE A 61 1.87 5.22 10.86
CA ILE A 61 1.37 5.50 9.51
C ILE A 61 0.21 4.56 9.15
N LYS A 62 0.13 3.37 9.75
CA LYS A 62 -0.89 2.36 9.43
C LYS A 62 -2.32 2.90 9.53
N ASN A 63 -2.59 3.75 10.52
CA ASN A 63 -3.88 4.41 10.68
C ASN A 63 -4.18 5.38 9.53
N SER A 64 -3.20 6.21 9.15
CA SER A 64 -3.34 7.13 8.01
C SER A 64 -3.58 6.39 6.70
N LEU A 65 -2.88 5.27 6.47
CA LEU A 65 -3.09 4.41 5.30
C LEU A 65 -4.50 3.83 5.25
N ALA A 66 -5.03 3.39 6.39
CA ALA A 66 -6.38 2.86 6.49
C ALA A 66 -7.43 3.95 6.19
N GLU A 67 -7.23 5.16 6.71
CA GLU A 67 -8.10 6.32 6.45
C GLU A 67 -8.07 6.75 4.98
N GLU A 68 -6.91 6.70 4.32
CA GLU A 68 -6.78 7.01 2.89
C GLU A 68 -7.34 5.91 1.96
N GLY A 69 -7.83 4.80 2.50
CA GLY A 69 -8.47 3.75 1.70
C GLY A 69 -7.48 2.83 0.96
N VAL A 70 -6.25 2.69 1.46
CA VAL A 70 -5.26 1.73 0.93
C VAL A 70 -5.82 0.31 0.87
N VAL A 71 -6.65 -0.09 1.84
CA VAL A 71 -7.21 -1.44 1.93
C VAL A 71 -8.00 -1.80 0.67
N THR A 72 -8.84 -0.89 0.16
CA THR A 72 -9.64 -1.13 -1.05
C THR A 72 -8.74 -1.31 -2.28
N VAL A 73 -7.66 -0.54 -2.37
CA VAL A 73 -6.69 -0.60 -3.46
C VAL A 73 -5.91 -1.92 -3.41
N LEU A 74 -5.51 -2.36 -2.21
CA LEU A 74 -4.82 -3.64 -2.02
C LEU A 74 -5.71 -4.82 -2.41
N ILE A 75 -7.00 -4.81 -2.03
CA ILE A 75 -7.96 -5.83 -2.45
C ILE A 75 -8.10 -5.85 -3.97
N GLN A 76 -8.17 -4.68 -4.60
CA GLN A 76 -8.28 -4.59 -6.06
C GLN A 76 -7.03 -5.16 -6.75
N VAL A 77 -5.83 -4.85 -6.25
CA VAL A 77 -4.58 -5.46 -6.73
C VAL A 77 -4.54 -6.97 -6.46
N LEU A 78 -5.13 -7.45 -5.36
CA LEU A 78 -5.23 -8.88 -5.08
C LEU A 78 -6.06 -9.61 -6.15
N ILE A 79 -7.11 -8.95 -6.66
CA ILE A 79 -8.03 -9.51 -7.64
C ILE A 79 -7.50 -9.37 -9.09
N SER A 80 -6.91 -8.21 -9.43
CA SER A 80 -6.53 -7.90 -10.82
C SER A 80 -5.01 -7.89 -11.08
N GLY A 81 -4.19 -8.05 -10.05
CA GLY A 81 -2.73 -7.92 -10.12
C GLY A 81 -2.01 -9.19 -10.56
N THR A 82 -0.71 -9.06 -10.78
CA THR A 82 0.19 -10.20 -11.06
C THR A 82 0.53 -10.95 -9.78
N SER A 83 1.00 -12.19 -9.87
CA SER A 83 1.35 -13.02 -8.69
C SER A 83 2.28 -12.30 -7.70
N SER A 84 3.23 -11.50 -8.20
CA SER A 84 4.14 -10.72 -7.35
C SER A 84 3.45 -9.53 -6.66
N ALA A 85 2.52 -8.87 -7.34
CA ALA A 85 1.72 -7.79 -6.75
C ALA A 85 0.73 -8.33 -5.73
N GLN A 86 0.12 -9.48 -6.01
CA GLN A 86 -0.79 -10.19 -5.10
C GLN A 86 -0.09 -10.62 -3.81
N GLU A 87 1.11 -11.19 -3.90
CA GLU A 87 1.90 -11.57 -2.71
C GLU A 87 2.22 -10.36 -1.84
N LYS A 88 2.71 -9.27 -2.44
CA LYS A 88 3.00 -8.03 -1.72
C LYS A 88 1.74 -7.41 -1.10
N ALA A 89 0.62 -7.44 -1.82
CA ALA A 89 -0.65 -6.92 -1.33
C ALA A 89 -1.19 -7.76 -0.17
N ALA A 90 -1.17 -9.10 -0.27
CA ALA A 90 -1.55 -9.99 0.81
C ALA A 90 -0.71 -9.74 2.07
N HIS A 91 0.60 -9.57 1.89
CA HIS A 91 1.51 -9.31 3.00
C HIS A 91 1.24 -7.94 3.65
N CYS A 92 0.94 -6.91 2.85
CA CYS A 92 0.55 -5.59 3.35
C CYS A 92 -0.77 -5.64 4.14
N ILE A 93 -1.78 -6.35 3.62
CA ILE A 93 -3.06 -6.57 4.33
C ILE A 93 -2.82 -7.28 5.66
N ALA A 94 -1.96 -8.29 5.70
CA ALA A 94 -1.63 -9.00 6.94
C ALA A 94 -0.96 -8.08 7.98
N ILE A 95 -0.06 -7.19 7.55
CA ILE A 95 0.60 -6.21 8.45
C ILE A 95 -0.42 -5.21 9.00
N LEU A 96 -1.29 -4.69 8.13
CA LEU A 96 -2.36 -3.77 8.54
C LEU A 96 -3.33 -4.48 9.50
N ALA A 97 -3.75 -5.70 9.20
CA ALA A 97 -4.63 -6.51 10.06
C ALA A 97 -3.98 -6.90 11.41
N SER A 98 -2.66 -7.07 11.44
CA SER A 98 -1.93 -7.36 12.69
C SER A 98 -1.82 -6.14 13.60
N SER A 99 -1.91 -4.93 13.06
CA SER A 99 -1.75 -3.68 13.82
C SER A 99 -3.06 -2.97 14.12
N LEU A 100 -4.05 -3.13 13.24
CA LEU A 100 -5.43 -2.79 13.51
C LEU A 100 -5.91 -3.82 14.53
N VAL A 101 -5.76 -3.47 15.81
CA VAL A 101 -6.45 -4.13 16.92
C VAL A 101 -7.92 -4.21 16.53
N VAL A 102 -8.35 -5.39 16.08
CA VAL A 102 -9.68 -6.04 15.97
C VAL A 102 -10.99 -5.25 15.76
N ASP A 103 -11.02 -3.91 15.80
CA ASP A 103 -12.25 -3.13 15.86
C ASP A 103 -12.61 -2.46 14.52
N CYS A 104 -11.67 -1.86 13.77
CA CYS A 104 -12.07 -1.04 12.61
C CYS A 104 -12.33 -1.83 11.31
N VAL A 105 -11.63 -2.95 11.09
CA VAL A 105 -11.83 -3.76 9.86
C VAL A 105 -13.10 -4.60 9.96
N ILE A 106 -13.44 -5.13 11.14
CA ILE A 106 -14.64 -5.95 11.33
C ILE A 106 -15.90 -5.07 11.29
N ASP A 107 -15.91 -3.90 11.94
CA ASP A 107 -17.12 -3.06 11.98
C ASP A 107 -17.49 -2.47 10.60
N ARG A 108 -16.49 -2.19 9.74
CA ARG A 108 -16.72 -1.63 8.39
C ARG A 108 -16.88 -2.67 7.27
N PHE A 109 -16.41 -3.91 7.44
CA PHE A 109 -16.64 -4.99 6.46
C PHE A 109 -17.84 -5.88 6.79
N VAL A 110 -18.24 -6.05 8.06
CA VAL A 110 -19.40 -6.88 8.42
C VAL A 110 -20.74 -6.21 8.10
N VAL A 111 -20.79 -4.88 7.92
CA VAL A 111 -22.02 -4.17 7.50
C VAL A 111 -22.21 -4.18 5.96
N ALA A 112 -21.30 -4.78 5.19
CA ALA A 112 -21.36 -4.79 3.72
C ALA A 112 -21.72 -6.14 3.08
N PHE A 113 -22.13 -7.15 3.85
CA PHE A 113 -22.69 -8.42 3.34
C PHE A 113 -23.97 -8.83 4.06
#